data_AF-A0AA42UFX0-F1
#
_entry.id   AF-A0AA42UFX0-F1
#
_cell.length_a   1.000
_cell.length_b   1.000
_cell.length_c   1.000
_cell.angle_alpha   90.00
_cell.angle_beta   90.00
_cell.angle_gamma   90.00
#
_symmetry.space_group_name_H-M   'P 1'
#
loop_
_entity.id
_entity.type
_entity.pdbx_description
1 polymer ?
#
loop_
_entity_poly.entity_id
_entity_poly.type
_entity_poly.pdbx_seq_one_letter_code
_entity_poly.pdbx_strand_id
1 'polypeptide(L)'
;VMMLLQEAAAKSRLKGGPVCRSPVNPKQSLSSASLIQLAERVRDKLELPYWRMHDMRRTLSTRLSEERVLPQVTEKMLGHRMAGVMAIYNLHDWIDEQREAYELWDKKLMEAVTSFQEM
;
A
#
# COMPACT_ATOMS: atom_id res chain seq x y z
N VAL A 1 -8.03 1.61 1.41
CA VAL A 1 -7.79 0.25 1.98
C VAL A 1 -6.73 0.20 3.07
N MET A 2 -5.69 1.05 3.13
CA MET A 2 -4.78 1.00 4.30
C MET A 2 -5.39 1.61 5.57
N MET A 3 -6.23 2.64 5.46
CA MET A 3 -7.04 3.14 6.59
C MET A 3 -8.12 2.13 7.00
N LEU A 4 -8.78 1.48 6.04
CA LEU A 4 -9.73 0.40 6.31
C LEU A 4 -9.03 -0.83 6.90
N LEU A 5 -7.78 -1.14 6.56
CA LEU A 5 -7.01 -2.20 7.23
C LEU A 5 -6.56 -1.79 8.63
N GLN A 6 -6.24 -0.51 8.88
CA GLN A 6 -5.86 -0.02 10.20
C GLN A 6 -7.06 0.12 11.14
N GLU A 7 -8.19 0.66 10.66
CA GLU A 7 -9.45 0.71 11.41
C GLU A 7 -10.11 -0.66 11.49
N ALA A 8 -10.08 -1.50 10.46
CA ALA A 8 -10.52 -2.89 10.61
C ALA A 8 -9.59 -3.67 11.51
N ALA A 9 -8.27 -3.43 11.56
CA ALA A 9 -7.37 -4.07 12.54
C ALA A 9 -7.53 -3.49 13.97
N ALA A 10 -7.98 -2.25 14.12
CA ALA A 10 -8.22 -1.60 15.41
C ALA A 10 -9.64 -1.87 15.96
N LYS A 11 -10.67 -1.88 15.11
CA LYS A 11 -12.09 -2.12 15.44
C LYS A 11 -12.49 -3.58 15.30
N SER A 12 -11.81 -4.34 14.44
CA SER A 12 -11.84 -5.79 14.48
C SER A 12 -10.42 -6.26 14.85
N ARG A 13 -10.29 -6.96 15.97
CA ARG A 13 -9.50 -8.20 15.84
C ARG A 13 -10.15 -8.92 14.66
N LEU A 14 -9.57 -8.83 13.46
CA LEU A 14 -9.91 -9.73 12.37
C LEU A 14 -9.96 -11.10 13.06
N LYS A 15 -11.11 -11.80 13.01
CA LYS A 15 -11.24 -13.10 13.68
C LYS A 15 -10.31 -14.07 12.96
N GLY A 16 -9.03 -14.07 13.36
CA GLY A 16 -7.93 -14.65 12.63
C GLY A 16 -6.62 -14.04 13.12
N GLY A 17 -5.60 -14.87 13.34
CA GLY A 17 -4.27 -14.39 13.70
C GLY A 17 -3.67 -13.47 12.61
N PRO A 18 -2.41 -13.04 12.78
CA PRO A 18 -1.72 -12.21 11.80
C PRO A 18 -1.81 -12.77 10.37
N VAL A 19 -2.06 -11.88 9.40
CA VAL A 19 -2.08 -12.24 7.96
C VAL A 19 -0.69 -12.71 7.53
N CYS A 20 0.33 -11.90 7.79
CA CYS A 20 1.73 -12.26 7.57
C CYS A 20 2.35 -12.69 8.90
N ARG A 21 2.46 -14.01 9.11
CA ARG A 21 2.96 -14.60 10.36
C ARG A 21 4.49 -14.59 10.40
N SER A 22 5.03 -14.38 11.60
CA SER A 22 6.46 -14.58 11.84
C SER A 22 6.81 -16.06 11.72
N PRO A 23 7.92 -16.41 11.03
CA PRO A 23 8.41 -17.80 10.98
C PRO A 23 8.90 -18.30 12.34
N VAL A 24 9.29 -17.37 13.23
CA VAL A 24 9.77 -17.70 14.59
C VAL A 24 8.59 -17.92 15.55
N ASN A 25 7.52 -17.15 15.40
CA ASN A 25 6.31 -17.29 16.22
C ASN A 25 5.06 -17.05 15.37
N PRO A 26 4.35 -18.12 14.95
CA PRO A 26 3.17 -18.01 14.10
C PRO A 26 2.01 -17.19 14.70
N LYS A 27 2.01 -16.96 16.01
CA LYS A 27 0.99 -16.12 16.68
C LYS A 27 1.27 -14.62 16.53
N GLN A 28 2.47 -14.24 16.12
CA GLN A 28 2.90 -12.85 15.97
C GLN A 28 3.00 -12.45 14.50
N SER A 29 2.78 -11.16 14.24
CA SER A 29 2.98 -10.58 12.93
C SER A 29 4.47 -10.53 12.57
N LEU A 30 4.75 -10.52 11.28
CA LEU A 30 6.10 -10.25 10.78
C LEU A 30 6.59 -8.89 11.29
N SER A 31 7.86 -8.82 11.72
CA SER A 31 8.47 -7.57 12.20
C SER A 31 8.75 -6.60 11.06
N SER A 32 8.76 -5.30 11.35
CA SER A 32 9.17 -4.26 10.40
C SER A 32 10.60 -4.49 9.88
N ALA A 33 11.50 -4.95 10.76
CA ALA A 33 12.88 -5.30 10.40
C ALA A 33 12.94 -6.40 9.32
N SER A 34 11.99 -7.33 9.31
CA SER A 34 11.94 -8.38 8.28
C SER A 34 11.60 -7.82 6.90
N LEU A 35 10.72 -6.81 6.82
CA LEU A 35 10.40 -6.12 5.56
C LEU A 35 11.57 -5.29 5.05
N ILE A 36 12.33 -4.65 5.96
CA ILE A 36 13.54 -3.91 5.62
C ILE A 36 14.60 -4.85 5.04
N GLN A 37 14.88 -5.96 5.73
CA GLN A 37 15.82 -6.97 5.25
C GLN A 37 15.40 -7.60 3.92
N LEU A 38 14.09 -7.79 3.71
CA LEU A 38 13.58 -8.26 2.41
C LEU A 38 13.93 -7.28 1.29
N ALA A 39 13.69 -5.98 1.50
CA ALA A 39 14.02 -4.95 0.51
C ALA A 39 15.52 -4.90 0.21
N GLU A 40 16.37 -5.04 1.23
CA GLU A 40 17.83 -5.12 1.07
C GLU A 40 18.22 -6.34 0.23
N ARG A 41 17.73 -7.53 0.57
CA ARG A 41 18.02 -8.75 -0.20
C ARG A 41 17.58 -8.67 -1.65
N VAL A 42 16.41 -8.09 -1.93
CA VAL A 42 15.93 -7.89 -3.30
C VAL A 42 16.84 -6.93 -4.05
N ARG A 43 17.26 -5.84 -3.41
CA ARG A 43 18.18 -4.86 -3.98
C ARG A 43 19.52 -5.50 -4.34
N ASP A 44 20.11 -6.24 -3.41
CA ASP A 44 21.42 -6.87 -3.60
C ASP A 44 21.34 -7.96 -4.68
N LYS A 45 20.28 -8.77 -4.69
CA LYS A 45 20.11 -9.86 -5.66
C LYS A 45 19.89 -9.38 -7.10
N LEU A 46 19.23 -8.23 -7.27
CA LEU A 46 18.87 -7.67 -8.57
C LEU A 46 19.74 -6.46 -8.95
N GLU A 47 20.80 -6.18 -8.16
CA GLU A 47 21.70 -5.03 -8.34
C GLU A 47 20.97 -3.70 -8.53
N LEU A 48 19.86 -3.51 -7.81
CA LEU A 48 19.01 -2.33 -7.97
C LEU A 48 19.59 -1.10 -7.24
N PRO A 49 19.28 0.12 -7.70
CA PRO A 49 19.54 1.33 -6.94
C PRO A 49 18.88 1.31 -5.56
N TYR A 50 19.30 2.22 -4.67
CA TYR A 50 18.72 2.30 -3.33
C TYR A 50 17.21 2.63 -3.36
N TRP A 51 16.41 1.77 -2.72
CA TRP A 51 14.99 1.99 -2.46
C TRP A 51 14.58 1.33 -1.12
N ARG A 52 13.47 1.79 -0.55
CA ARG A 52 12.88 1.28 0.71
C ARG A 52 11.43 0.85 0.50
N MET A 53 10.91 0.02 1.42
CA MET A 53 9.50 -0.40 1.41
C MET A 53 8.50 0.78 1.39
N HIS A 54 8.85 1.93 1.98
CA HIS A 54 8.01 3.13 1.93
C HIS A 54 7.89 3.71 0.51
N ASP A 55 8.88 3.50 -0.36
CA ASP A 55 8.83 4.02 -1.72
C ASP A 55 7.75 3.32 -2.55
N MET A 56 7.33 2.09 -2.22
CA MET A 56 6.16 1.45 -2.84
C MET A 56 4.88 2.31 -2.68
N ARG A 57 4.70 2.96 -1.51
CA ARG A 57 3.56 3.86 -1.28
C ARG A 57 3.66 5.14 -2.11
N ARG A 58 4.87 5.68 -2.26
CA ARG A 58 5.13 6.88 -3.07
C ARG A 58 4.91 6.59 -4.56
N THR A 59 5.35 5.42 -5.03
CA THR A 59 5.12 4.94 -6.39
C THR A 59 3.64 4.80 -6.66
N LEU A 60 2.88 4.13 -5.78
CA LEU A 60 1.42 4.03 -5.92
C LEU A 60 0.76 5.41 -6.06
N SER A 61 1.14 6.36 -5.19
CA SER A 61 0.57 7.72 -5.23
C SER A 61 0.85 8.44 -6.54
N THR A 62 2.10 8.40 -6.97
CA THR A 62 2.55 9.06 -8.20
C THR A 62 1.88 8.45 -9.43
N ARG A 63 1.86 7.12 -9.53
CA ARG A 63 1.28 6.39 -10.67
C ARG A 63 -0.23 6.59 -10.78
N LEU A 64 -0.96 6.58 -9.66
CA LEU A 64 -2.40 6.87 -9.69
C LEU A 64 -2.70 8.33 -10.03
N SER A 65 -1.83 9.26 -9.62
CA SER A 65 -1.94 10.65 -10.04
C SER A 65 -1.74 10.83 -11.54
N GLU A 66 -0.84 10.07 -12.17
CA GLU A 66 -0.66 10.06 -13.65
C GLU A 66 -1.94 9.61 -14.36
N GLU A 67 -2.67 8.67 -13.77
CA GLU A 67 -3.97 8.19 -14.26
C GLU A 67 -5.16 9.06 -13.84
N ARG A 68 -4.90 10.27 -13.36
CA ARG A 68 -5.91 11.28 -12.97
C ARG A 68 -6.80 10.87 -11.80
N VAL A 69 -6.38 9.92 -10.96
CA VAL A 69 -7.04 9.65 -9.68
C VAL A 69 -6.91 10.88 -8.78
N LEU A 70 -8.02 11.30 -8.17
CA LEU A 70 -8.05 12.50 -7.34
C LEU A 70 -7.11 12.34 -6.13
N PRO A 71 -6.30 13.37 -5.78
CA PRO A 71 -5.37 13.28 -4.65
C PRO A 71 -6.04 12.89 -3.34
N GLN A 72 -7.27 13.35 -3.10
CA GLN A 72 -8.02 12.99 -1.90
C GLN A 72 -8.33 11.49 -1.78
N VAL A 73 -8.55 10.82 -2.92
CA VAL A 73 -8.79 9.37 -2.96
C VAL A 73 -7.49 8.66 -2.61
N THR A 74 -6.38 9.03 -3.24
CA THR A 74 -5.05 8.45 -2.96
C THR A 74 -4.61 8.66 -1.52
N GLU A 75 -4.83 9.83 -0.92
CA GLU A 75 -4.54 10.09 0.51
C GLU A 75 -5.35 9.17 1.44
N LYS A 76 -6.65 8.96 1.14
CA LYS A 76 -7.50 7.99 1.86
C LYS A 76 -7.03 6.55 1.65
N MET A 77 -6.61 6.18 0.44
CA MET A 77 -6.03 4.86 0.13
C MET A 77 -4.79 4.58 0.99
N LEU A 78 -3.93 5.60 1.12
CA LEU A 78 -2.72 5.58 1.92
C LEU A 78 -2.99 5.59 3.43
N GLY A 79 -4.21 5.90 3.87
CA GLY A 79 -4.57 6.02 5.27
C GLY A 79 -4.04 7.28 5.94
N HIS A 80 -3.83 8.33 5.16
CA HIS A 80 -3.48 9.63 5.69
C HIS A 80 -4.73 10.34 6.21
N ARG A 81 -4.55 11.13 7.27
CA ARG A 81 -5.57 12.09 7.70
C ARG A 81 -5.41 13.36 6.86
N MET A 82 -6.50 13.83 6.28
CA MET A 82 -6.53 15.15 5.63
C MET A 82 -6.15 16.21 6.65
N ALA A 83 -5.36 17.20 6.21
CA ALA A 83 -4.94 18.32 7.04
C ALA A 83 -5.53 19.63 6.54
N GLY A 84 -5.62 20.63 7.44
CA GLY A 84 -6.08 21.97 7.10
C GLY A 84 -7.53 22.02 6.62
N VAL A 85 -7.80 22.94 5.69
CA VAL A 85 -9.15 23.22 5.17
C VAL A 85 -9.79 21.98 4.50
N MET A 86 -8.98 21.12 3.89
CA MET A 86 -9.46 19.87 3.28
C MET A 86 -10.09 18.94 4.31
N ALA A 87 -9.59 18.92 5.55
CA ALA A 87 -10.17 18.10 6.62
C ALA A 87 -11.56 18.57 7.07
N ILE A 88 -11.86 19.86 6.89
CA ILE A 88 -13.12 20.48 7.32
C ILE A 88 -14.22 20.16 6.32
N TYR A 89 -13.92 20.26 5.02
CA TYR A 89 -14.93 20.16 3.96
C TYR A 89 -14.98 18.78 3.28
N ASN A 90 -13.88 18.01 3.28
CA ASN A 90 -13.83 16.72 2.61
C ASN A 90 -14.07 15.56 3.60
N LEU A 91 -15.33 15.42 4.00
CA LEU A 91 -15.79 14.39 4.93
C LEU A 91 -16.16 13.07 4.24
N HIS A 92 -16.27 13.06 2.91
CA HIS A 92 -16.55 11.85 2.14
C HIS A 92 -15.37 10.86 2.25
N ASP A 93 -15.68 9.56 2.36
CA ASP A 93 -14.64 8.53 2.47
C ASP A 93 -14.18 7.97 1.12
N TRP A 94 -14.89 8.29 0.04
CA TRP A 94 -14.51 7.91 -1.32
C TRP A 94 -14.31 6.40 -1.48
N ILE A 95 -15.18 5.58 -0.88
CA ILE A 95 -14.96 4.12 -0.83
C ILE A 95 -15.04 3.49 -2.22
N ASP A 96 -15.96 3.97 -3.06
CA ASP A 96 -16.14 3.44 -4.42
C ASP A 96 -15.00 3.92 -5.33
N GLU A 97 -14.59 5.17 -5.22
CA GLU A 97 -13.45 5.69 -5.97
C GLU A 97 -12.12 5.07 -5.50
N GLN A 98 -12.00 4.76 -4.20
CA GLN A 98 -10.88 3.96 -3.69
C GLN A 98 -10.85 2.59 -4.35
N ARG A 99 -12.00 1.90 -4.48
CA ARG A 99 -12.09 0.59 -5.13
C ARG A 99 -11.65 0.68 -6.58
N GLU A 100 -12.20 1.60 -7.35
CA GLU A 100 -11.83 1.81 -8.76
C GLU A 100 -10.32 2.09 -8.91
N ALA A 101 -9.77 2.92 -8.02
CA ALA A 101 -8.33 3.20 -8.01
C ALA A 101 -7.47 1.97 -7.65
N TYR A 102 -7.96 1.06 -6.79
CA TYR A 102 -7.26 -0.20 -6.50
C TYR A 102 -7.29 -1.17 -7.69
N GLU A 103 -8.42 -1.25 -8.39
CA GLU A 103 -8.55 -2.08 -9.61
C GLU A 103 -7.64 -1.56 -10.72
N LEU A 104 -7.59 -0.24 -10.89
CA LEU A 104 -6.66 0.40 -11.81
C LEU A 104 -5.20 0.13 -11.44
N TRP A 105 -4.85 0.23 -10.16
CA TRP A 105 -3.50 -0.06 -9.68
C TRP A 105 -3.10 -1.53 -9.95
N ASP A 106 -4.00 -2.47 -9.70
CA ASP A 106 -3.80 -3.89 -9.98
C ASP A 106 -3.49 -4.13 -11.46
N LYS A 107 -4.29 -3.53 -12.36
CA LYS A 107 -4.04 -3.60 -13.80
C LYS A 107 -2.64 -3.10 -14.18
N LYS A 108 -2.22 -1.93 -13.65
CA LYS A 108 -0.89 -1.35 -13.93
C LYS A 108 0.24 -2.24 -13.41
N LEU A 109 0.06 -2.85 -12.24
CA LEU A 109 1.03 -3.79 -11.69
C LEU A 109 1.17 -5.02 -12.59
N MET A 110 0.05 -5.60 -13.04
CA MET A 110 0.06 -6.76 -13.92
C MET A 110 0.71 -6.44 -15.27
N GLU A 111 0.40 -5.28 -15.87
CA GLU A 111 1.08 -4.81 -17.10
C GLU A 111 2.59 -4.70 -16.90
N ALA A 112 3.05 -4.11 -15.80
CA ALA A 112 4.47 -3.97 -15.50
C ALA A 112 5.16 -5.33 -15.31
N VAL A 113 4.51 -6.27 -14.61
CA VAL A 113 5.05 -7.62 -14.39
C VAL A 113 5.11 -8.41 -15.70
N THR A 114 4.05 -8.36 -16.52
CA THR A 114 4.03 -9.08 -17.80
C THR A 114 5.07 -8.52 -18.76
N SER A 115 5.23 -7.20 -18.84
CA SER A 115 6.27 -6.59 -19.68
C SER A 115 7.70 -7.03 -19.32
N PHE A 116 7.93 -7.41 -18.06
CA PHE A 116 9.21 -7.93 -17.59
C PHE A 116 9.47 -9.39 -17.98
N GLN A 117 8.42 -10.19 -18.20
CA GLN A 117 8.56 -11.61 -18.59
C GLN A 117 8.86 -11.79 -20.07
N GLU A 118 8.61 -10.76 -20.90
CA GLU A 118 8.87 -10.76 -22.33
C GLU A 118 10.28 -10.25 -22.69
N MET A 119 11.06 -9.85 -21.69
CA MET A 119 12.47 -9.43 -21.81
C MET A 119 13.44 -10.53 -21.38
#